data_AF-A0A7S0BQN1-F1
#
_entry.id   AF-A0A7S0BQN1-F1
#
_cell.length_a   1.000
_cell.length_b   1.000
_cell.length_c   1.000
_cell.angle_alpha   90.00
_cell.angle_beta   90.00
_cell.angle_gamma   90.00
#
_symmetry.space_group_name_H-M   'P 1'
#
loop_
_entity.id
_entity.type
_entity.pdbx_description
1 polymer ?
#
loop_
_entity_poly.entity_id
_entity_poly.type
_entity_poly.pdbx_seq_one_letter_code
_entity_poly.pdbx_strand_id
1 'polypeptide(L)'
;IFGETIDIAVGNCIDRFARLVGLSNDPAPGYNVEQEAKNGSKLIDLPYVVKGMDVSFSGLLSFIETEVKSGEHRVEDLCFSLQETIFAMLTEITERAMAHCGQKDVLVVGGVGCNERLQNMMEKMVKQRGGRAFCTDERFCIDNGAMIAWTGLIQYLHGDRLEFRDSTCTQRYRTDEVLIRWRLQEDGKRLNN
;
A
#
# COMPACT_ATOMS: atom_id res chain seq x y z
N ILE A 1 -1.11 -3.54 13.46
CA ILE A 1 -1.32 -3.91 12.05
C ILE A 1 -2.51 -4.86 12.03
N PHE A 2 -3.55 -4.58 11.24
CA PHE A 2 -4.75 -5.45 11.16
C PHE A 2 -4.64 -6.50 10.05
N GLY A 3 -3.89 -6.17 8.99
CA GLY A 3 -3.58 -7.06 7.90
C GLY A 3 -2.32 -6.59 7.18
N GLU A 4 -1.52 -7.52 6.70
CA GLU A 4 -0.25 -7.25 6.00
C GLU A 4 0.03 -8.26 4.89
N THR A 5 1.11 -8.05 4.14
CA THR A 5 1.58 -9.06 3.19
C THR A 5 2.26 -10.20 3.93
N ILE A 6 1.98 -11.44 3.52
CA ILE A 6 2.60 -12.65 4.06
C ILE A 6 3.97 -12.89 3.42
N ASP A 7 4.24 -12.30 2.25
CA ASP A 7 5.43 -12.57 1.47
C ASP A 7 6.20 -11.31 1.02
N ILE A 8 5.84 -10.73 -0.12
CA ILE A 8 6.50 -9.58 -0.73
C ILE A 8 5.57 -8.37 -0.70
N ALA A 9 6.13 -7.17 -0.63
CA ALA A 9 5.35 -5.96 -0.77
C ALA A 9 4.78 -5.83 -2.20
N VAL A 10 3.60 -5.20 -2.32
CA VAL A 10 2.95 -4.93 -3.60
C VAL A 10 3.85 -4.16 -4.58
N GLY A 11 4.60 -3.16 -4.08
CA GLY A 11 5.55 -2.39 -4.91
C GLY A 11 6.62 -3.29 -5.52
N ASN A 12 7.20 -4.20 -4.73
CA ASN A 12 8.17 -5.17 -5.23
C ASN A 12 7.57 -6.16 -6.24
N CYS A 13 6.30 -6.55 -6.06
CA CYS A 13 5.60 -7.38 -7.04
C CYS A 13 5.48 -6.65 -8.40
N ILE A 14 5.04 -5.40 -8.39
CA ILE A 14 4.89 -4.57 -9.59
C ILE A 14 6.26 -4.30 -10.24
N ASP A 15 7.28 -3.96 -9.45
CA ASP A 15 8.63 -3.70 -9.97
C ASP A 15 9.25 -4.93 -10.64
N ARG A 16 9.06 -6.11 -10.05
CA ARG A 16 9.55 -7.37 -10.64
C ARG A 16 8.81 -7.70 -11.93
N PHE A 17 7.50 -7.48 -11.97
CA PHE A 17 6.71 -7.64 -13.19
C PHE A 17 7.17 -6.66 -14.28
N ALA A 18 7.33 -5.37 -13.97
CA ALA A 18 7.80 -4.36 -14.92
C ALA A 18 9.12 -4.76 -15.59
N ARG A 19 10.08 -5.28 -14.81
CA ARG A 19 11.34 -5.80 -15.35
C ARG A 19 11.15 -7.01 -16.26
N LEU A 20 10.20 -7.88 -15.94
CA LEU A 20 9.92 -9.08 -16.72
C LEU A 20 9.37 -8.74 -18.11
N VAL A 21 8.50 -7.73 -18.20
CA VAL A 21 7.91 -7.28 -19.48
C VAL A 21 8.77 -6.22 -20.20
N GLY A 22 9.94 -5.89 -19.66
CA GLY A 22 10.89 -4.96 -20.28
C GLY A 22 10.49 -3.48 -20.19
N LEU A 23 9.63 -3.10 -19.23
CA LEU A 23 9.28 -1.69 -19.00
C LEU A 23 10.43 -0.95 -18.30
N SER A 24 10.57 0.33 -18.64
CA SER A 24 11.59 1.21 -18.06
C SER A 24 11.38 1.38 -16.55
N ASN A 25 12.48 1.59 -15.83
CA ASN A 25 12.42 2.00 -14.42
C ASN A 25 12.22 3.52 -14.26
N ASP A 26 12.43 4.30 -15.32
CA ASP A 26 12.26 5.76 -15.34
C ASP A 26 10.87 6.13 -15.90
N PRO A 27 10.07 6.99 -15.24
CA PRO A 27 10.33 7.65 -13.95
C PRO A 27 10.14 6.72 -12.73
N ALA A 28 9.29 5.70 -12.85
CA ALA A 28 9.16 4.62 -11.88
C ALA A 28 8.57 3.37 -12.57
N PRO A 29 8.95 2.14 -12.16
CA PRO A 29 8.40 0.92 -12.76
C PRO A 29 6.88 0.83 -12.62
N GLY A 30 6.36 1.13 -11.41
CA GLY A 30 4.92 1.11 -11.15
C GLY A 30 4.13 2.14 -11.97
N TYR A 31 4.71 3.31 -12.24
CA TYR A 31 4.11 4.32 -13.11
C TYR A 31 4.00 3.82 -14.55
N ASN A 32 5.04 3.17 -15.07
CA ASN A 32 5.03 2.64 -16.44
C ASN A 32 4.05 1.47 -16.60
N VAL A 33 3.93 0.61 -15.58
CA VAL A 33 2.88 -0.43 -15.55
C VAL A 33 1.48 0.20 -15.58
N GLU A 34 1.28 1.32 -14.91
CA GLU A 34 0.02 2.07 -14.95
C GLU A 34 -0.29 2.69 -16.31
N GLN A 35 0.71 3.24 -16.99
CA GLN A 35 0.50 3.78 -18.34
C GLN A 35 0.11 2.66 -19.32
N GLU A 36 0.77 1.51 -19.27
CA GLU A 36 0.43 0.37 -20.12
C GLU A 36 -0.92 -0.25 -19.78
N ALA A 37 -1.27 -0.31 -18.48
CA ALA A 37 -2.56 -0.82 -18.03
C ALA A 37 -3.75 -0.01 -18.61
N LYS A 38 -3.58 1.28 -18.87
CA LYS A 38 -4.61 2.13 -19.52
C LYS A 38 -4.94 1.69 -20.96
N ASN A 39 -4.01 0.98 -21.62
CA ASN A 39 -4.17 0.45 -22.97
C ASN A 39 -4.65 -1.01 -22.99
N GLY A 40 -4.76 -1.65 -21.83
CA GLY A 40 -5.31 -2.99 -21.67
C GLY A 40 -6.83 -3.00 -21.82
N SER A 41 -7.35 -4.08 -22.39
CA SER A 41 -8.77 -4.24 -22.70
C SER A 41 -9.34 -5.59 -22.27
N LYS A 42 -8.46 -6.57 -22.02
CA LYS A 42 -8.84 -7.92 -21.64
C LYS A 42 -8.37 -8.23 -20.23
N LEU A 43 -9.30 -8.68 -19.39
CA LEU A 43 -9.00 -9.24 -18.08
C LEU A 43 -8.53 -10.70 -18.23
N ILE A 44 -7.36 -11.00 -17.71
CA ILE A 44 -6.75 -12.32 -17.63
C ILE A 44 -6.92 -12.81 -16.19
N ASP A 45 -7.39 -14.04 -16.02
CA ASP A 45 -7.62 -14.62 -14.70
C ASP A 45 -6.27 -14.86 -14.00
N LEU A 46 -5.97 -14.03 -13.00
CA LEU A 46 -4.79 -14.15 -12.16
C LEU A 46 -5.18 -14.70 -10.77
N PRO A 47 -4.26 -15.39 -10.06
CA PRO A 47 -4.52 -15.88 -8.71
C PRO A 47 -4.87 -14.75 -7.73
N TYR A 48 -6.05 -14.85 -7.13
CA TYR A 48 -6.54 -13.91 -6.13
C TYR A 48 -6.35 -14.49 -4.72
N VAL A 49 -5.36 -14.01 -3.96
CA VAL A 49 -4.90 -14.64 -2.71
C VAL A 49 -5.05 -13.73 -1.49
N VAL A 50 -6.26 -13.71 -0.93
CA VAL A 50 -6.59 -13.03 0.34
C VAL A 50 -6.82 -14.07 1.45
N LYS A 51 -6.13 -13.93 2.57
CA LYS A 51 -6.27 -14.80 3.76
C LYS A 51 -6.65 -13.96 4.97
N GLY A 52 -7.95 -13.89 5.29
CA GLY A 52 -8.42 -13.02 6.36
C GLY A 52 -8.22 -11.54 6.00
N MET A 53 -7.36 -10.82 6.73
CA MET A 53 -6.98 -9.45 6.39
C MET A 53 -5.62 -9.36 5.69
N ASP A 54 -4.98 -10.51 5.44
CA ASP A 54 -3.65 -10.58 4.84
C ASP A 54 -3.72 -10.90 3.34
N VAL A 55 -2.65 -10.53 2.62
CA VAL A 55 -2.49 -10.77 1.18
C VAL A 55 -1.18 -11.50 0.89
N SER A 56 -1.12 -12.21 -0.24
CA SER A 56 0.10 -12.85 -0.75
C SER A 56 0.22 -12.62 -2.24
N PHE A 57 1.38 -12.14 -2.68
CA PHE A 57 1.62 -11.76 -4.07
C PHE A 57 2.58 -12.70 -4.80
N SER A 58 3.31 -13.57 -4.10
CA SER A 58 4.31 -14.44 -4.75
C SER A 58 3.67 -15.41 -5.75
N GLY A 59 2.53 -16.01 -5.40
CA GLY A 59 1.82 -16.93 -6.29
C GLY A 59 1.28 -16.23 -7.55
N LEU A 60 0.76 -15.02 -7.37
CA LEU A 60 0.32 -14.16 -8.47
C LEU A 60 1.50 -13.77 -9.38
N LEU A 61 2.65 -13.39 -8.80
CA LEU A 61 3.85 -13.04 -9.54
C LEU A 61 4.42 -14.21 -10.35
N SER A 62 4.47 -15.41 -9.77
CA SER A 62 4.94 -16.61 -10.48
C SER A 62 3.99 -17.04 -11.59
N PHE A 63 2.69 -16.87 -11.39
CA PHE A 63 1.68 -17.17 -12.41
C PHE A 63 1.80 -16.21 -13.59
N ILE A 64 1.78 -14.89 -13.34
CA ILE A 64 1.91 -13.90 -14.42
C ILE A 64 3.26 -14.01 -15.14
N GLU A 65 4.31 -14.48 -14.45
CA GLU A 65 5.58 -14.76 -15.11
C GLU A 65 5.49 -15.89 -16.16
N THR A 66 4.64 -16.88 -15.89
CA THR A 66 4.37 -17.96 -16.85
C THR A 66 3.56 -17.43 -18.04
N GLU A 67 2.56 -16.58 -17.78
CA GLU A 67 1.76 -15.93 -18.81
C GLU A 67 2.59 -15.04 -19.74
N VAL A 68 3.52 -14.24 -19.20
CA VAL A 68 4.45 -13.44 -20.01
C VAL A 68 5.32 -14.33 -20.91
N LYS A 69 5.81 -15.46 -20.38
CA LYS A 69 6.66 -16.41 -21.14
C LYS A 69 5.90 -17.16 -22.22
N SER A 70 4.59 -17.37 -22.04
CA SER A 70 3.73 -18.00 -23.06
C SER A 70 3.65 -17.15 -24.33
N GLY A 71 3.69 -15.82 -24.18
CA GLY A 71 3.51 -14.87 -25.28
C GLY A 71 2.08 -14.81 -25.83
N GLU A 72 1.10 -15.44 -25.17
CA GLU A 72 -0.29 -15.49 -25.63
C GLU A 72 -1.06 -14.18 -25.34
N HIS A 73 -0.50 -13.32 -24.50
CA HIS A 73 -1.14 -12.11 -24.01
C HIS A 73 -0.32 -10.86 -24.31
N ARG A 74 -1.04 -9.78 -24.62
CA ARG A 74 -0.46 -8.45 -24.76
C ARG A 74 0.03 -7.96 -23.41
N VAL A 75 1.14 -7.23 -23.40
CA VAL A 75 1.72 -6.66 -22.17
C VAL A 75 0.73 -5.72 -21.48
N GLU A 76 -0.03 -4.97 -22.26
CA GLU A 76 -1.03 -4.02 -21.78
C GLU A 76 -2.19 -4.73 -21.07
N ASP A 77 -2.65 -5.87 -21.60
CA ASP A 77 -3.68 -6.70 -20.97
C ASP A 77 -3.17 -7.35 -19.67
N LEU A 78 -1.89 -7.73 -19.63
CA LEU A 78 -1.24 -8.25 -18.42
C LEU A 78 -1.07 -7.16 -17.36
N CYS A 79 -0.64 -5.95 -17.74
CA CYS A 79 -0.54 -4.79 -16.84
C CYS A 79 -1.91 -4.44 -16.24
N PHE A 80 -2.95 -4.40 -17.08
CA PHE A 80 -4.32 -4.16 -16.67
C PHE A 80 -4.79 -5.22 -15.67
N SER A 81 -4.66 -6.50 -16.02
CA SER A 81 -5.11 -7.62 -15.18
C SER A 81 -4.38 -7.68 -13.85
N LEU A 82 -3.07 -7.40 -13.85
CA LEU A 82 -2.25 -7.32 -12.65
C LEU A 82 -2.76 -6.24 -11.70
N GLN A 83 -3.00 -5.03 -12.20
CA GLN A 83 -3.50 -3.92 -11.40
C GLN A 83 -4.89 -4.20 -10.83
N GLU A 84 -5.83 -4.66 -11.66
CA GLU A 84 -7.18 -4.98 -11.20
C GLU A 84 -7.16 -6.03 -10.09
N THR A 85 -6.38 -7.10 -10.28
CA THR A 85 -6.29 -8.20 -9.30
C THR A 85 -5.67 -7.71 -7.98
N ILE A 86 -4.50 -7.07 -8.04
CA ILE A 86 -3.79 -6.59 -6.85
C ILE A 86 -4.60 -5.55 -6.10
N PHE A 87 -5.16 -4.55 -6.80
CA PHE A 87 -5.86 -3.45 -6.15
C PHE A 87 -7.23 -3.88 -5.63
N ALA A 88 -7.89 -4.86 -6.26
CA ALA A 88 -9.06 -5.50 -5.67
C ALA A 88 -8.72 -6.20 -4.35
N MET A 89 -7.63 -6.98 -4.30
CA MET A 89 -7.15 -7.62 -3.07
C MET A 89 -6.89 -6.59 -1.96
N LEU A 90 -6.17 -5.52 -2.28
CA LEU A 90 -5.89 -4.43 -1.32
C LEU A 90 -7.16 -3.71 -0.85
N THR A 91 -8.10 -3.45 -1.76
CA THR A 91 -9.37 -2.80 -1.44
C THR A 91 -10.21 -3.67 -0.51
N GLU A 92 -10.26 -4.98 -0.76
CA GLU A 92 -10.98 -5.94 0.07
C GLU A 92 -10.42 -6.01 1.49
N ILE A 93 -9.10 -6.19 1.66
CA ILE A 93 -8.52 -6.26 3.00
C ILE A 93 -8.65 -4.94 3.76
N THR A 94 -8.62 -3.81 3.04
CA THR A 94 -8.83 -2.49 3.62
C THR A 94 -10.27 -2.35 4.12
N GLU A 95 -11.25 -2.77 3.32
CA GLU A 95 -12.65 -2.78 3.73
C GLU A 95 -12.89 -3.67 4.96
N ARG A 96 -12.30 -4.88 4.98
CA ARG A 96 -12.37 -5.80 6.13
C ARG A 96 -11.80 -5.14 7.38
N ALA A 97 -10.63 -4.51 7.27
CA ALA A 97 -9.99 -3.81 8.39
C ALA A 97 -10.83 -2.62 8.89
N MET A 98 -11.36 -1.79 7.98
CA MET A 98 -12.26 -0.68 8.32
C MET A 98 -13.48 -1.14 9.12
N ALA A 99 -14.13 -2.22 8.67
CA ALA A 99 -15.27 -2.79 9.36
C ALA A 99 -14.89 -3.27 10.77
N HIS A 100 -13.72 -3.88 10.91
CA HIS A 100 -13.23 -4.39 12.18
C HIS A 100 -12.86 -3.28 13.19
N CYS A 101 -12.23 -2.19 12.74
CA CYS A 101 -11.80 -1.09 13.61
C CYS A 101 -12.82 0.06 13.74
N GLY A 102 -14.00 -0.08 13.10
CA GLY A 102 -15.08 0.91 13.15
C GLY A 102 -14.74 2.24 12.49
N GLN A 103 -13.77 2.26 11.57
CA GLN A 103 -13.31 3.48 10.89
C GLN A 103 -14.09 3.72 9.59
N LYS A 104 -14.35 5.00 9.31
CA LYS A 104 -15.03 5.43 8.08
C LYS A 104 -14.06 5.96 7.04
N ASP A 105 -12.96 6.55 7.48
CA ASP A 105 -12.00 7.20 6.60
C ASP A 105 -10.79 6.30 6.34
N VAL A 106 -10.23 6.39 5.12
CA VAL A 106 -9.00 5.68 4.71
C VAL A 106 -7.97 6.69 4.28
N LEU A 107 -6.73 6.49 4.69
CA LEU A 107 -5.58 7.22 4.18
C LEU A 107 -4.71 6.25 3.38
N VAL A 108 -4.47 6.56 2.10
CA VAL A 108 -3.57 5.80 1.23
C VAL A 108 -2.22 6.50 1.20
N VAL A 109 -1.16 5.77 1.54
CA VAL A 109 0.22 6.25 1.62
C VAL A 109 1.19 5.27 0.94
N GLY A 110 2.45 5.69 0.77
CA GLY A 110 3.49 4.91 0.11
C GLY A 110 3.51 5.13 -1.40
N GLY A 111 4.62 4.77 -2.06
CA GLY A 111 4.80 5.02 -3.50
C GLY A 111 3.71 4.38 -4.39
N VAL A 112 3.23 3.19 -4.04
CA VAL A 112 2.11 2.54 -4.77
C VAL A 112 0.78 3.27 -4.54
N GLY A 113 0.66 4.01 -3.43
CA GLY A 113 -0.49 4.85 -3.14
C GLY A 113 -0.69 6.00 -4.13
N CYS A 114 0.34 6.36 -4.91
CA CYS A 114 0.25 7.36 -5.97
C CYS A 114 -0.52 6.88 -7.22
N ASN A 115 -0.76 5.57 -7.35
CA ASN A 115 -1.43 5.00 -8.51
C ASN A 115 -2.91 5.42 -8.58
N GLU A 116 -3.33 6.03 -9.69
CA GLU A 116 -4.68 6.61 -9.85
C GLU A 116 -5.75 5.51 -9.81
N ARG A 117 -5.44 4.32 -10.31
CA ARG A 117 -6.38 3.19 -10.32
C ARG A 117 -6.65 2.69 -8.91
N LEU A 118 -5.63 2.52 -8.08
CA LEU A 118 -5.77 2.15 -6.67
C LEU A 118 -6.58 3.20 -5.91
N GLN A 119 -6.25 4.49 -6.08
CA GLN A 119 -6.99 5.59 -5.46
C GLN A 119 -8.47 5.56 -5.84
N ASN A 120 -8.78 5.36 -7.13
CA ASN A 120 -10.16 5.28 -7.61
C ASN A 120 -10.95 4.11 -7.00
N MET A 121 -10.32 2.93 -6.86
CA MET A 121 -10.96 1.76 -6.26
C MET A 121 -11.24 1.98 -4.76
N MET A 122 -10.26 2.54 -4.04
CA MET A 122 -10.41 2.89 -2.62
C MET A 122 -11.49 3.95 -2.41
N GLU A 123 -11.49 5.03 -3.20
CA GLU A 123 -12.51 6.08 -3.14
C GLU A 123 -13.92 5.53 -3.34
N LYS A 124 -14.11 4.65 -4.33
CA LYS A 124 -15.41 4.01 -4.59
C LYS A 124 -15.87 3.16 -3.40
N MET A 125 -14.99 2.30 -2.88
CA MET A 125 -15.30 1.45 -1.72
C MET A 125 -15.65 2.30 -0.50
N VAL A 126 -14.82 3.29 -0.17
CA VAL A 126 -15.01 4.14 1.02
C VAL A 126 -16.27 5.00 0.91
N LYS A 127 -16.59 5.51 -0.30
CA LYS A 127 -17.83 6.25 -0.55
C LYS A 127 -19.08 5.39 -0.33
N GLN A 128 -19.05 4.11 -0.73
CA GLN A 128 -20.16 3.18 -0.46
C GLN A 128 -20.37 2.93 1.04
N ARG A 129 -19.31 3.09 1.85
CA ARG A 129 -19.35 2.99 3.31
C ARG A 129 -19.70 4.32 4.01
N GLY A 130 -19.93 5.40 3.25
CA GLY A 130 -20.24 6.72 3.81
C GLY A 130 -19.04 7.41 4.46
N GLY A 131 -17.83 7.08 4.03
CA GLY A 131 -16.57 7.67 4.51
C GLY A 131 -15.84 8.51 3.47
N ARG A 132 -14.58 8.86 3.78
CA ARG A 132 -13.69 9.60 2.87
C ARG A 132 -12.36 8.89 2.68
N ALA A 133 -11.92 8.79 1.43
CA ALA A 133 -10.56 8.40 1.12
C ALA A 133 -9.68 9.66 1.01
N PHE A 134 -8.51 9.60 1.64
CA PHE A 134 -7.47 10.61 1.54
C PHE A 134 -6.30 9.98 0.80
N CYS A 135 -6.11 10.40 -0.44
CA CYS A 135 -4.97 10.00 -1.25
C CYS A 135 -3.94 11.12 -1.16
N THR A 136 -2.74 10.79 -0.69
CA THR A 136 -1.73 11.82 -0.40
C THR A 136 -0.98 12.22 -1.68
N ASP A 137 -0.65 13.50 -1.80
CA ASP A 137 0.21 14.04 -2.86
C ASP A 137 1.53 13.25 -2.95
N GLU A 138 2.01 12.99 -4.17
CA GLU A 138 3.22 12.22 -4.45
C GLU A 138 4.42 12.66 -3.59
N ARG A 139 4.56 13.97 -3.36
CA ARG A 139 5.66 14.57 -2.59
C ARG A 139 5.73 14.11 -1.14
N PHE A 140 4.61 13.64 -0.58
CA PHE A 140 4.53 13.14 0.78
C PHE A 140 4.29 11.63 0.86
N CYS A 141 3.94 10.98 -0.26
CA CYS A 141 3.75 9.53 -0.35
C CYS A 141 5.07 8.76 -0.43
N ILE A 142 6.10 9.34 -1.04
CA ILE A 142 7.43 8.74 -1.15
C ILE A 142 8.26 8.98 0.11
N ASP A 143 9.26 8.13 0.35
CA ASP A 143 10.16 8.28 1.50
C ASP A 143 10.84 9.65 1.49
N ASN A 144 10.56 10.45 2.53
CA ASN A 144 11.05 11.81 2.62
C ASN A 144 11.47 12.16 4.06
N GLY A 145 12.42 13.08 4.22
CA GLY A 145 12.87 13.51 5.54
C GLY A 145 11.81 14.28 6.34
N ALA A 146 10.80 14.86 5.68
CA ALA A 146 9.78 15.66 6.34
C ALA A 146 8.85 14.80 7.21
N MET A 147 8.47 13.59 6.78
CA MET A 147 7.67 12.68 7.59
C MET A 147 8.39 12.24 8.87
N ILE A 148 9.71 12.04 8.78
CA ILE A 148 10.56 11.71 9.93
C ILE A 148 10.67 12.90 10.87
N ALA A 149 10.99 14.08 10.35
CA ALA A 149 11.10 15.31 11.12
C ALA A 149 9.79 15.67 11.83
N TRP A 150 8.65 15.54 11.14
CA TRP A 150 7.33 15.84 11.69
C TRP A 150 6.94 14.86 12.80
N THR A 151 7.12 13.56 12.57
CA THR A 151 6.81 12.53 13.57
C THR A 151 7.71 12.65 14.81
N GLY A 152 9.00 12.98 14.62
CA GLY A 152 9.93 13.26 15.71
C GLY A 152 9.58 14.55 16.49
N LEU A 153 9.18 15.61 15.79
CA LEU A 153 8.72 16.85 16.40
C LEU A 153 7.46 16.61 17.25
N ILE A 154 6.47 15.88 16.73
CA ILE A 154 5.24 15.55 17.46
C ILE A 154 5.57 14.76 18.74
N GLN A 155 6.41 13.73 18.63
CA GLN A 155 6.89 12.96 19.79
C GLN A 155 7.54 13.87 20.84
N TYR A 156 8.48 14.72 20.40
CA TYR A 156 9.19 15.65 21.28
C TYR A 156 8.24 16.62 21.99
N LEU A 157 7.26 17.18 21.27
CA LEU A 157 6.27 18.10 21.84
C LEU A 157 5.35 17.42 22.87
N HIS A 158 5.16 16.10 22.77
CA HIS A 158 4.36 15.30 23.71
C HIS A 158 5.21 14.58 24.77
N GLY A 159 6.43 15.06 25.00
CA GLY A 159 7.27 14.64 26.11
C GLY A 159 8.15 13.42 25.85
N ASP A 160 8.12 12.84 24.65
CA ASP A 160 9.07 11.77 24.32
C ASP A 160 10.49 12.33 24.26
N ARG A 161 11.42 11.60 24.87
CA ARG A 161 12.85 11.91 24.90
C ARG A 161 13.61 10.62 24.62
N LEU A 162 14.64 10.71 23.80
CA LEU A 162 15.55 9.62 23.50
C LEU A 162 16.95 10.07 23.88
N GLU A 163 17.62 9.33 24.75
CA GLU A 163 19.03 9.59 25.03
C GLU A 163 19.88 9.09 23.87
N PHE A 164 21.01 9.76 23.61
CA PHE A 164 21.89 9.39 22.49
C PHE A 164 22.40 7.95 22.57
N ARG A 165 22.62 7.41 23.78
CA ARG A 165 23.03 6.01 23.96
C ARG A 165 21.96 5.01 23.51
N ASP A 166 20.70 5.44 23.47
CA ASP A 166 19.55 4.62 23.12
C ASP A 166 19.12 4.82 21.65
N SER A 167 19.73 5.77 20.92
CA SER A 167 19.48 6.00 19.48
C SER A 167 20.15 4.93 18.61
N THR A 168 19.72 3.69 18.81
CA THR A 168 20.15 2.50 18.08
C THR A 168 19.26 2.25 16.86
N CYS A 169 19.69 1.35 15.98
CA CYS A 169 18.93 0.98 14.78
C CYS A 169 18.24 -0.37 14.97
N THR A 170 16.92 -0.41 14.75
CA THR A 170 16.13 -1.64 14.74
C THR A 170 15.65 -1.94 13.33
N GLN A 171 16.15 -3.03 12.72
CA GLN A 171 15.76 -3.42 11.35
C GLN A 171 14.32 -3.95 11.27
N ARG A 172 13.79 -4.50 12.36
CA ARG A 172 12.45 -5.10 12.45
C ARG A 172 11.56 -4.32 13.42
N TYR A 173 11.55 -3.00 13.27
CA TYR A 173 10.83 -2.13 14.19
C TYR A 173 9.32 -2.28 13.97
N ARG A 174 8.60 -2.85 14.94
CA ARG A 174 7.17 -3.09 14.79
C ARG A 174 6.35 -1.84 15.11
N THR A 175 5.23 -1.67 14.41
CA THR A 175 4.34 -0.52 14.61
C THR A 175 3.68 -0.48 16.00
N ASP A 176 3.56 -1.63 16.67
CA ASP A 176 2.99 -1.74 18.03
C ASP A 176 4.03 -1.61 19.16
N GLU A 177 5.31 -1.46 18.84
CA GLU A 177 6.36 -1.18 19.84
C GLU A 177 6.42 0.31 20.23
N VAL A 178 5.76 1.19 19.47
CA VAL A 178 5.78 2.64 19.69
C VAL A 178 4.54 3.08 20.48
N LEU A 179 4.77 3.73 21.63
CA LEU A 179 3.70 4.38 22.38
C LEU A 179 3.32 5.72 21.74
N ILE A 180 2.10 5.82 21.22
CA ILE A 180 1.59 7.03 20.55
C ILE A 180 1.06 8.04 21.58
N ARG A 181 1.96 8.79 22.24
CA ARG A 181 1.58 9.74 23.30
C ARG A 181 0.69 10.90 22.83
N TRP A 182 0.91 11.38 21.62
CA TRP A 182 0.16 12.51 21.04
C TRP A 182 -1.29 12.20 20.67
N ARG A 183 -1.73 10.96 20.87
CA ARG A 183 -3.14 10.55 20.74
C ARG A 183 -3.78 10.24 22.09
N LEU A 184 -3.06 10.39 23.21
CA LEU A 184 -3.59 10.22 24.55
C LEU A 184 -4.10 11.58 25.08
N GLN A 185 -5.26 11.56 25.72
CA GLN A 185 -5.76 12.65 26.57
C GLN A 185 -4.91 12.71 27.85
N GLU A 186 -5.00 13.83 28.59
CA GLU A 186 -4.28 14.02 29.86
C GLU A 186 -4.60 12.95 30.92
N ASP A 187 -5.74 12.25 30.80
CA ASP A 187 -6.15 11.13 31.67
C ASP A 187 -5.74 9.74 31.15
N GLY A 188 -4.96 9.67 30.07
CA GLY A 188 -4.50 8.43 29.45
C GLY A 188 -5.52 7.73 28.54
N LYS A 189 -6.71 8.31 28.32
CA LYS A 189 -7.69 7.78 27.35
C LYS A 189 -7.33 8.23 25.93
N ARG A 190 -7.64 7.42 24.91
CA ARG A 190 -7.44 7.83 23.51
C ARG A 190 -8.32 9.04 23.18
N LEU A 191 -7.75 10.03 22.48
CA LEU A 191 -8.50 11.07 21.78
C LEU A 191 -9.49 10.37 20.84
N ASN A 192 -10.79 10.65 21.04
CA ASN A 192 -11.96 9.93 20.52
C ASN A 192 -11.81 9.28 19.13
N ASN A 193 -12.31 8.04 19.02
CA ASN A 193 -12.84 7.48 17.77
C ASN A 193 -14.12 8.21 17.37
#